data_AF-A0A8S3K2W2-F1
#
_entry.id   AF-A0A8S3K2W2-F1
#
_cell.length_a   1.000
_cell.length_b   1.000
_cell.length_c   1.000
_cell.angle_alpha   90.00
_cell.angle_beta   90.00
_cell.angle_gamma   90.00
#
_symmetry.space_group_name_H-M   'P 1'
#
loop_
_entity.id
_entity.type
_entity.pdbx_description
1 polymer ?
#
loop_
_entity_poly.entity_id
_entity_poly.type
_entity_poly.pdbx_seq_one_letter_code
_entity_poly.pdbx_strand_id
1 'polypeptide(L)' 'MSPTTGPVNLTFELRNDPTQWVLDDTSIYDGAVQMLTNIGFETGSLSPWVRTTPHGPCGGTPG' A
#
# COMPACT_ATOMS: atom_id res chain seq x y z
N MET A 1 -0.86 26.23 -1.78
CA MET A 1 -1.37 25.42 -0.67
C MET A 1 -0.16 24.94 0.12
N SER A 2 -0.13 25.10 1.44
CA SER A 2 0.94 24.49 2.25
C SER A 2 0.79 22.96 2.23
N PRO A 3 1.89 22.19 2.19
CA PRO A 3 1.81 20.74 2.30
C PRO A 3 1.15 20.33 3.62
N THR A 4 0.30 19.31 3.57
CA THR A 4 -0.25 18.68 4.76
C THR A 4 0.89 17.98 5.50
N THR A 5 1.17 18.35 6.74
CA THR A 5 2.14 17.68 7.61
C THR A 5 1.44 16.65 8.49
N GLY A 6 1.96 15.43 8.59
CA GLY A 6 1.45 14.39 9.49
C GLY A 6 1.66 12.97 8.93
N PRO A 7 1.29 11.93 9.70
CA PRO A 7 1.28 10.56 9.21
C PRO A 7 0.35 10.42 8.00
N VAL A 8 0.81 9.72 6.97
CA VAL A 8 0.02 9.43 5.77
C VAL A 8 -0.15 7.92 5.67
N ASN A 9 -1.39 7.47 5.50
CA ASN A 9 -1.66 6.09 5.14
C ASN A 9 -1.56 5.95 3.62
N LEU A 10 -0.59 5.16 3.16
CA LEU A 10 -0.57 4.71 1.77
C LEU A 10 -1.40 3.42 1.67
N THR A 11 -2.37 3.41 0.76
CA THR A 11 -3.20 2.23 0.48
C THR A 11 -3.08 1.87 -0.99
N PHE A 12 -2.86 0.59 -1.25
CA PHE A 12 -2.91 0.03 -2.59
C PHE A 12 -4.28 -0.62 -2.77
N GLU A 13 -5.14 0.04 -3.56
CA GLU A 13 -6.41 -0.51 -4.03
C GLU A 13 -6.21 -0.99 -5.45
N LEU A 14 -6.58 -2.24 -5.73
CA LEU A 14 -6.51 -2.80 -7.08
C LEU A 14 -7.84 -3.45 -7.45
N ARG A 15 -8.14 -3.38 -8.74
CA ARG A 15 -9.28 -4.07 -9.33
C ARG A 15 -9.11 -5.58 -9.16
N ASN A 16 -10.22 -6.31 -9.15
CA ASN A 16 -10.23 -7.76 -8.95
C ASN A 16 -9.65 -8.58 -10.13
N ASP A 17 -9.14 -7.92 -11.17
CA ASP A 17 -8.50 -8.52 -12.33
C ASP A 17 -7.04 -8.03 -12.46
N PRO A 18 -6.02 -8.89 -12.22
CA PRO A 18 -6.02 -10.35 -12.13
C PRO A 18 -6.40 -10.94 -10.75
N THR A 19 -6.62 -12.26 -10.69
CA THR A 19 -7.01 -13.01 -9.47
C THR A 19 -5.95 -13.05 -8.38
N GLN A 20 -4.72 -12.66 -8.68
CA GLN A 20 -3.61 -12.57 -7.73
C GLN A 20 -2.68 -11.43 -8.12
N TRP A 21 -2.18 -10.73 -7.10
CA TRP A 21 -1.10 -9.76 -7.22
C TRP A 21 -0.02 -10.05 -6.18
N VAL A 22 1.21 -9.68 -6.51
CA VAL A 22 2.39 -9.79 -5.66
C VAL A 22 3.09 -8.43 -5.63
N LEU A 23 3.62 -8.08 -4.46
CA LEU A 23 4.35 -6.85 -4.21
C LEU A 23 5.66 -7.24 -3.53
N ASP A 24 6.75 -6.62 -3.95
CA ASP A 24 8.08 -6.89 -3.41
C ASP A 24 8.98 -5.66 -3.58
N ASP A 25 10.05 -5.59 -2.78
CA ASP A 25 11.10 -4.56 -2.80
C ASP A 25 10.59 -3.13 -2.96
N THR A 26 9.60 -2.76 -2.15
CA THR A 26 8.98 -1.43 -2.24
C THR A 26 9.89 -0.32 -1.71
N SER A 27 9.74 0.90 -2.23
CA SER A 27 10.50 2.02 -1.69
C SER A 27 9.79 3.35 -1.85
N ILE A 28 9.84 4.16 -0.79
CA ILE A 28 9.41 5.56 -0.79
C ILE A 28 10.44 6.35 -0.02
N TYR A 29 10.92 7.44 -0.62
CA TYR A 29 11.97 8.26 -0.03
C TYR A 29 11.48 9.68 0.26
N ASP A 30 11.90 10.21 1.41
CA ASP A 30 11.95 11.64 1.68
C ASP A 30 13.42 12.08 1.66
N GLY A 31 13.83 12.70 0.56
CA GLY A 31 15.24 12.93 0.26
C GLY A 31 16.03 11.62 0.19
N ALA A 32 16.93 11.39 1.14
CA ALA A 32 17.77 10.19 1.22
C ALA A 32 17.24 9.14 2.22
N VAL A 33 16.11 9.39 2.87
CA VAL A 33 15.57 8.53 3.94
C VAL A 33 14.49 7.60 3.37
N GLN A 34 14.66 6.29 3.54
CA GLN A 34 13.60 5.31 3.27
C GLN A 34 12.50 5.43 4.33
N MET A 35 11.27 5.63 3.87
CA MET A 35 10.11 5.88 4.72
C MET A 35 9.32 4.61 5.04
N LEU A 36 9.51 3.54 4.26
CA LEU A 36 8.85 2.26 4.47
C LEU A 36 9.74 1.28 5.24
N THR A 37 9.12 0.40 6.01
CA THR A 37 9.82 -0.69 6.72
C THR A 37 9.30 -2.04 6.24
N ASN A 38 10.12 -3.08 6.37
CA ASN A 38 9.79 -4.44 5.94
C ASN A 38 9.37 -4.53 4.45
N ILE A 39 10.13 -3.86 3.58
CA ILE A 39 9.75 -3.61 2.18
C ILE A 39 9.91 -4.79 1.22
N GLY A 40 10.75 -5.77 1.58
CA GLY A 40 11.00 -6.99 0.81
C GLY A 40 10.35 -8.23 1.44
N PHE A 41 9.59 -8.09 2.53
CA PHE A 41 8.79 -9.18 3.12
C PHE A 41 9.55 -10.46 3.56
N GLU A 42 10.89 -10.46 3.58
CA GLU A 42 11.74 -11.64 3.81
C GLU A 42 11.77 -12.20 5.25
N THR A 43 11.13 -11.51 6.20
CA THR A 43 11.27 -11.84 7.63
C THR A 43 10.16 -12.75 8.16
N GLY A 44 9.13 -13.03 7.34
CA GLY A 44 7.93 -13.77 7.72
C GLY A 44 6.95 -12.98 8.60
N SER A 45 7.40 -11.90 9.25
CA SER A 45 6.51 -10.89 9.84
C SER A 45 6.10 -9.89 8.77
N LEU A 46 4.81 -9.55 8.71
CA LEU A 46 4.31 -8.50 7.79
C LEU A 46 4.19 -7.13 8.45
N SER A 47 4.33 -7.02 9.78
CA SER A 47 4.23 -5.71 10.46
C SER A 47 5.25 -4.71 9.89
N PRO A 48 4.89 -3.45 9.60
CA PRO A 48 3.60 -2.79 9.90
C PRO A 48 2.54 -2.87 8.78
N TRP A 49 2.75 -3.67 7.75
CA TRP A 49 1.79 -3.82 6.65
C TRP A 49 0.50 -4.47 7.15
N VAL A 50 -0.62 -3.85 6.79
CA VAL A 50 -1.95 -4.32 7.14
C VAL A 50 -2.66 -4.75 5.86
N ARG A 51 -3.13 -5.99 5.83
CA ARG A 51 -4.06 -6.45 4.80
C ARG A 51 -5.45 -5.91 5.13
N THR A 52 -5.95 -4.97 4.35
CA THR A 52 -7.33 -4.51 4.43
C THR A 52 -8.24 -5.45 3.61
N THR A 53 -9.47 -5.65 4.05
CA THR A 53 -10.45 -6.41 3.26
C THR A 53 -10.82 -5.64 2.00
N PRO A 54 -11.17 -6.34 0.90
CA PRO A 54 -11.50 -5.71 -0.36
C PRO A 54 -12.65 -4.72 -0.18
N HIS A 55 -12.65 -3.67 -0.97
CA HIS A 55 -13.80 -2.86 -1.31
C HIS A 55 -15.11 -3.64 -1.18
N GLY A 56 -16.11 -3.00 -0.57
CA GLY A 56 -17.50 -3.49 -0.60
C GLY A 56 -17.92 -3.93 -2.02
N PRO A 57 -19.00 -4.72 -2.13
CA PRO A 57 -19.31 -5.56 -3.29
C PRO A 57 -19.02 -4.87 -4.63
N CYS A 58 -18.24 -5.53 -5.48
CA CYS A 58 -17.91 -5.05 -6.83
C CYS A 58 -19.21 -4.82 -7.63
N GLY A 59 -19.69 -3.58 -7.69
CA GLY A 59 -20.95 -3.26 -8.39
C GLY A 59 -21.17 -1.78 -8.70
N GLY A 60 -20.22 -0.89 -8.36
CA GLY A 60 -20.30 0.52 -8.76
C GLY A 60 -19.74 0.71 -10.17
N THR A 61 -20.56 1.24 -11.08
CA THR A 61 -20.11 1.69 -12.40
C THR A 61 -19.01 2.75 -12.23
N PRO A 62 -17.85 2.63 -12.90
CA PRO A 62 -16.84 3.69 -12.89
C PRO A 62 -17.41 4.98 -13.50
N GLY A 63 -17.21 6.10 -12.82
CA GLY A 63 -17.42 7.46 -13.36
C GLY A 63 -16.22 7.96 -14.14
#